data_AF-M0QHI5-F1
#
_entry.id   AF-M0QHI5-F1
#
_cell.length_a   1.000
_cell.length_b   1.000
_cell.length_c   1.000
_cell.angle_alpha   90.00
_cell.angle_beta   90.00
_cell.angle_gamma   90.00
#
_symmetry.space_group_name_H-M   'P 1'
#
loop_
_entity.id
_entity.type
_entity.pdbx_description
1 polymer ?
#
loop_
_entity_poly.entity_id
_entity_poly.type
_entity_poly.pdbx_seq_one_letter_code
_entity_poly.pdbx_strand_id
1 'polypeptide(L)'
;MNRPADRRPVSVGHAVGASSYRGDMRYRSDLELLVTLDASAIERACTSPDCLPELISLAIDESLEFDDCADLATSSGDDAAAAFCTQEAAAWRATAALLREMRHAYGHGGRRRGAA
;
A
#
# COMPACT_ATOMS: atom_id res chain seq x y z
N MET A 1 -35.39 7.97 48.30
CA MET A 1 -35.41 8.88 47.13
C MET A 1 -34.09 8.70 46.38
N ASN A 2 -34.08 7.85 45.35
CA ASN A 2 -32.89 7.53 44.55
C ASN A 2 -32.86 8.41 43.28
N ARG A 3 -31.76 9.14 43.06
CA ARG A 3 -31.43 9.78 41.77
C ARG A 3 -30.63 8.78 40.93
N PRO A 4 -31.02 8.46 39.69
CA PRO A 4 -30.15 7.70 38.80
C PRO A 4 -29.11 8.65 38.18
N ALA A 5 -27.87 8.16 38.14
CA ALA A 5 -26.74 8.81 37.49
C ALA A 5 -26.96 8.92 35.97
N ASP A 6 -26.70 10.13 35.46
CA ASP A 6 -26.58 10.48 34.05
C ASP A 6 -25.47 9.64 33.39
N ARG A 7 -25.85 8.51 32.78
CA ARG A 7 -24.99 7.80 31.82
C ARG A 7 -25.23 8.42 30.45
N ARG A 8 -24.39 9.39 30.09
CA ARG A 8 -24.26 9.84 28.71
C ARG A 8 -23.79 8.67 27.82
N PRO A 9 -24.42 8.43 26.66
CA PRO A 9 -23.88 7.50 25.69
C PRO A 9 -22.57 8.05 25.13
N VAL A 10 -21.52 7.24 25.19
CA VAL A 10 -20.28 7.47 24.45
C VAL A 10 -20.59 7.36 22.96
N SER A 11 -20.68 8.50 22.28
CA SER A 11 -20.74 8.55 20.82
C SER A 11 -19.43 8.05 20.25
N VAL A 12 -19.33 6.75 19.94
CA VAL A 12 -18.29 6.20 19.06
C VAL A 12 -18.67 6.61 17.62
N GLY A 13 -18.45 7.88 17.32
CA GLY A 13 -18.56 8.43 15.99
C GLY A 13 -17.27 8.18 15.21
N HIS A 14 -17.02 6.94 14.78
CA HIS A 14 -16.08 6.68 13.70
C HIS A 14 -16.86 6.40 12.41
N ALA A 15 -17.50 7.45 11.89
CA ALA A 15 -17.87 7.48 10.49
C ALA A 15 -16.57 7.64 9.67
N VAL A 16 -15.80 6.55 9.54
CA VAL A 16 -14.83 6.41 8.46
C VAL A 16 -15.68 6.42 7.18
N GLY A 17 -15.78 7.58 6.55
CA GLY A 17 -16.73 7.82 5.46
C GLY A 17 -16.54 6.79 4.35
N ALA A 18 -17.64 6.36 3.73
CA ALA A 18 -17.68 5.37 2.64
C ALA A 18 -16.71 5.67 1.47
N SER A 19 -16.20 6.89 1.37
CA SER A 19 -15.16 7.29 0.41
C SER A 19 -13.75 6.79 0.75
N SER A 20 -13.43 6.57 2.04
CA SER A 20 -12.15 6.01 2.49
C SER A 20 -12.10 4.51 2.24
N TYR A 21 -13.17 3.78 2.58
CA TYR A 21 -13.29 2.34 2.32
C TYR A 21 -13.25 1.99 0.82
N ARG A 22 -13.79 2.84 -0.05
CA ARG A 22 -13.77 2.61 -1.50
C ARG A 22 -12.37 2.83 -2.10
N GLY A 23 -11.56 3.70 -1.49
CA GLY A 23 -10.15 3.85 -1.83
C GLY A 23 -9.33 2.64 -1.38
N ASP A 24 -9.51 2.19 -0.14
CA ASP A 24 -8.82 1.02 0.41
C ASP A 24 -9.12 -0.27 -0.38
N MET A 25 -10.38 -0.47 -0.79
CA MET A 25 -10.77 -1.60 -1.64
C MET A 25 -10.10 -1.57 -3.02
N ARG A 26 -9.97 -0.37 -3.64
CA ARG A 26 -9.28 -0.23 -4.93
C ARG A 26 -7.80 -0.56 -4.79
N TYR A 27 -7.12 0.02 -3.80
CA TYR A 27 -5.70 -0.20 -3.59
C TYR A 27 -5.37 -1.67 -3.30
N ARG A 28 -6.21 -2.36 -2.52
CA ARG A 28 -6.06 -3.81 -2.30
C ARG A 28 -6.11 -4.59 -3.62
N SER A 29 -7.16 -4.38 -4.43
CA SER A 29 -7.29 -5.11 -5.70
C SER A 29 -6.16 -4.78 -6.68
N ASP A 30 -5.74 -3.52 -6.75
CA ASP A 30 -4.63 -3.10 -7.62
C ASP A 30 -3.30 -3.76 -7.16
N LEU A 31 -3.06 -3.91 -5.85
CA LEU A 31 -1.88 -4.63 -5.31
C LEU A 31 -1.95 -6.14 -5.57
N GLU A 32 -3.12 -6.77 -5.38
CA GLU A 32 -3.32 -8.21 -5.63
C GLU A 32 -3.07 -8.56 -7.11
N LEU A 33 -3.40 -7.65 -8.03
CA LEU A 33 -3.16 -7.84 -9.48
C LEU A 33 -1.69 -7.75 -9.87
N LEU A 34 -0.85 -7.07 -9.08
CA LEU A 34 0.59 -6.94 -9.36
C LEU A 34 1.37 -8.19 -8.94
N VAL A 35 0.84 -8.99 -8.00
CA VAL A 35 1.42 -10.28 -7.55
C VAL A 35 2.86 -10.15 -7.01
N THR A 36 3.24 -8.96 -6.54
CA THR A 36 4.56 -8.67 -5.97
C THR A 36 4.59 -8.85 -4.44
N LEU A 37 3.51 -8.44 -3.78
CA LEU A 37 3.36 -8.55 -2.33
C LEU A 37 2.52 -9.77 -1.95
N ASP A 38 2.86 -10.40 -0.84
CA ASP A 38 2.00 -11.43 -0.24
C ASP A 38 0.75 -10.80 0.41
N ALA A 39 -0.25 -11.66 0.69
CA ALA A 39 -1.52 -11.23 1.25
C ALA A 39 -1.38 -10.50 2.60
N SER A 40 -0.37 -10.84 3.41
CA SER A 40 -0.12 -10.22 4.71
C SER A 40 0.47 -8.82 4.57
N ALA A 41 1.37 -8.61 3.61
CA ALA A 41 1.92 -7.30 3.28
C ALA A 41 0.83 -6.38 2.70
N ILE A 42 -0.06 -6.92 1.85
CA ILE A 42 -1.22 -6.20 1.32
C ILE A 42 -2.18 -5.82 2.47
N GLU A 43 -2.46 -6.74 3.39
CA GLU A 43 -3.29 -6.44 4.56
C GLU A 43 -2.70 -5.33 5.43
N ARG A 44 -1.39 -5.40 5.72
CA ARG A 44 -0.66 -4.36 6.46
C ARG A 44 -0.77 -3.01 5.75
N ALA A 45 -0.50 -2.96 4.45
CA ALA A 45 -0.57 -1.73 3.66
C ALA A 45 -1.95 -1.06 3.71
N CYS A 46 -3.02 -1.85 3.69
CA CYS A 46 -4.41 -1.34 3.73
C CYS A 46 -4.90 -0.96 5.13
N THR A 47 -4.25 -1.43 6.20
CA THR A 47 -4.72 -1.24 7.59
C THR A 47 -3.85 -0.27 8.39
N SER A 48 -2.57 -0.12 8.03
CA SER A 48 -1.61 0.69 8.76
C SER A 48 -0.77 1.54 7.82
N PRO A 49 -1.01 2.87 7.72
CA PRO A 49 -0.20 3.74 6.87
C PRO A 49 1.26 3.83 7.31
N ASP A 50 1.57 3.47 8.55
CA ASP A 50 2.92 3.53 9.12
C ASP A 50 3.87 2.50 8.50
N CYS A 51 3.36 1.40 7.93
CA CYS A 51 4.20 0.41 7.26
C CYS A 51 4.51 0.76 5.79
N LEU A 52 3.84 1.76 5.21
CA LEU A 52 4.02 2.10 3.79
C LEU A 52 5.46 2.52 3.44
N PRO A 53 6.19 3.31 4.26
CA PRO A 53 7.58 3.65 3.95
C PRO A 53 8.50 2.42 3.83
N GLU A 54 8.30 1.43 4.70
CA GLU A 54 9.05 0.16 4.69
C GLU A 54 8.74 -0.63 3.41
N LEU A 55 7.45 -0.81 3.09
CA LEU A 55 7.02 -1.53 1.89
C LEU A 55 7.43 -0.82 0.59
N ILE A 56 7.49 0.51 0.59
CA ILE A 56 8.01 1.28 -0.54
C ILE A 56 9.52 1.03 -0.70
N SER A 57 10.28 0.99 0.39
CA SER A 57 11.72 0.68 0.32
C SER A 57 11.93 -0.72 -0.25
N LEU A 58 11.23 -1.72 0.29
CA LEU A 58 11.26 -3.09 -0.21
C LEU A 58 10.98 -3.14 -1.71
N ALA A 59 9.89 -2.53 -2.17
CA ALA A 59 9.54 -2.55 -3.59
C ALA A 59 10.56 -1.84 -4.49
N ILE A 60 11.30 -0.85 -3.97
CA ILE A 60 12.40 -0.22 -4.71
C ILE A 60 13.60 -1.17 -4.75
N ASP A 61 13.98 -1.75 -3.62
CA ASP A 61 15.13 -2.64 -3.50
C ASP A 61 14.95 -3.85 -4.43
N GLU A 62 13.79 -4.52 -4.39
CA GLU A 62 13.46 -5.63 -5.29
C GLU A 62 13.51 -5.20 -6.77
N SER A 63 13.01 -3.99 -7.10
CA SER A 63 13.08 -3.51 -8.48
C SER A 63 14.51 -3.32 -8.99
N LEU A 64 15.44 -2.93 -8.11
CA LEU A 64 16.86 -2.77 -8.44
C LEU A 64 17.54 -4.14 -8.58
N GLU A 65 17.22 -5.10 -7.71
CA GLU A 65 17.72 -6.47 -7.82
C GLU A 65 17.30 -7.12 -9.15
N PHE A 66 16.07 -6.89 -9.60
CA PHE A 66 15.62 -7.37 -10.90
C PHE A 66 16.24 -6.63 -12.09
N ASP A 67 16.57 -5.34 -11.96
CA ASP A 67 17.36 -4.63 -12.98
C ASP A 67 18.76 -5.26 -13.11
N ASP A 68 19.43 -5.51 -11.99
CA ASP A 68 20.74 -6.18 -11.96
C ASP A 68 20.65 -7.59 -12.56
N CYS A 69 19.57 -8.33 -12.27
CA CYS A 69 19.28 -9.61 -12.90
C CYS A 69 19.16 -9.49 -14.43
N ALA A 70 18.40 -8.51 -14.92
CA ALA A 70 18.18 -8.31 -16.35
C ALA A 70 19.49 -7.98 -17.09
N ASP A 71 20.35 -7.17 -16.48
CA ASP A 71 21.68 -6.83 -17.01
C ASP A 71 22.59 -8.08 -17.06
N LEU A 72 22.60 -8.89 -16.00
CA LEU A 72 23.36 -10.14 -15.97
C LEU A 72 22.87 -11.15 -17.02
N ALA A 73 21.55 -11.33 -17.15
CA ALA A 73 20.95 -12.21 -18.15
C ALA A 73 21.27 -11.76 -19.58
N THR A 74 21.18 -10.45 -19.84
CA THR A 74 21.56 -9.85 -21.13
C THR A 74 23.04 -10.11 -21.43
N SER A 75 23.92 -9.91 -20.46
CA SER A 75 25.37 -10.16 -20.62
C SER A 75 25.69 -11.64 -20.89
N SER A 76 24.82 -12.54 -20.44
CA SER A 76 24.94 -13.99 -20.62
C SER A 76 24.28 -14.49 -21.91
N GLY A 77 23.57 -13.62 -22.65
CA GLY A 77 22.81 -13.97 -23.85
C GLY A 77 21.52 -14.74 -23.58
N ASP A 78 20.98 -14.68 -22.36
CA ASP A 78 19.71 -15.29 -22.01
C ASP A 78 18.57 -14.26 -22.10
N ASP A 79 18.06 -14.08 -23.32
CA ASP A 79 17.02 -13.10 -23.63
C ASP A 79 15.70 -13.38 -22.87
N ALA A 80 15.40 -14.64 -22.59
CA ALA A 80 14.18 -15.02 -21.88
C ALA A 80 14.25 -14.62 -20.40
N ALA A 81 15.39 -14.90 -19.75
CA ALA A 81 15.63 -14.45 -18.38
C ALA A 81 15.70 -12.92 -18.28
N ALA A 82 16.31 -12.24 -19.26
CA ALA A 82 16.36 -10.78 -19.29
C ALA A 82 14.96 -10.16 -19.40
N ALA A 83 14.09 -10.70 -20.27
CA ALA A 83 12.72 -10.25 -20.42
C ALA A 83 11.89 -10.49 -19.14
N PHE A 84 12.07 -11.65 -18.50
CA PHE A 84 11.43 -11.96 -17.22
C PHE A 84 11.86 -10.97 -16.12
N CYS A 85 13.17 -10.79 -15.91
CA CYS A 85 13.66 -9.88 -14.89
C CYS A 85 13.23 -8.42 -15.16
N THR A 86 13.18 -7.99 -16.42
CA THR A 86 12.63 -6.67 -16.80
C THR A 86 11.15 -6.53 -16.43
N GLN A 87 10.34 -7.58 -16.65
CA GLN A 87 8.93 -7.59 -16.29
C GLN A 87 8.73 -7.49 -14.78
N GLU A 88 9.49 -8.26 -14.01
CA GLU A 88 9.44 -8.24 -12.55
C GLU A 88 9.87 -6.87 -12.00
N ALA A 89 10.96 -6.29 -12.51
CA ALA A 89 11.39 -4.94 -12.14
C ALA A 89 10.29 -3.90 -12.42
N ALA A 90 9.55 -4.03 -13.52
CA ALA A 90 8.44 -3.13 -13.83
C ALA A 90 7.26 -3.32 -12.86
N ALA A 91 6.92 -4.55 -12.49
CA ALA A 91 5.87 -4.85 -11.51
C ALA A 91 6.19 -4.27 -10.12
N TRP A 92 7.44 -4.40 -9.67
CA TRP A 92 7.91 -3.82 -8.41
C TRP A 92 7.88 -2.29 -8.40
N ARG A 93 8.26 -1.63 -9.51
CA ARG A 93 8.12 -0.17 -9.65
C ARG A 93 6.65 0.28 -9.62
N ALA A 94 5.75 -0.46 -10.27
CA ALA A 94 4.32 -0.18 -10.22
C ALA A 94 3.78 -0.32 -8.79
N THR A 95 4.25 -1.33 -8.04
CA THR A 95 3.92 -1.54 -6.63
C THR A 95 4.38 -0.35 -5.77
N ALA A 96 5.63 0.08 -5.92
CA ALA A 96 6.17 1.23 -5.21
C ALA A 96 5.39 2.52 -5.52
N ALA A 97 4.97 2.72 -6.77
CA ALA A 97 4.15 3.87 -7.16
C ALA A 97 2.78 3.84 -6.47
N LEU A 98 2.10 2.69 -6.46
CA LEU A 98 0.80 2.54 -5.83
C LEU A 98 0.85 2.75 -4.31
N LEU A 99 1.88 2.21 -3.63
CA LEU A 99 2.09 2.43 -2.20
C LEU A 99 2.37 3.91 -1.87
N ARG A 100 3.08 4.64 -2.74
CA ARG A 100 3.26 6.09 -2.60
C ARG A 100 1.93 6.83 -2.73
N GLU A 101 1.09 6.47 -3.70
CA GLU A 101 -0.26 7.03 -3.84
C GLU A 101 -1.11 6.80 -2.59
N MET A 102 -1.12 5.57 -2.05
CA MET A 102 -1.77 5.23 -0.78
C MET A 102 -1.29 6.15 0.35
N ARG A 103 0.02 6.28 0.52
CA ARG A 103 0.63 7.14 1.55
C ARG A 103 0.17 8.60 1.42
N HIS A 104 0.11 9.11 0.19
CA HIS A 104 -0.37 10.46 -0.08
C HIS A 104 -1.86 10.60 0.27
N ALA A 105 -2.70 9.62 -0.07
CA ALA A 105 -4.12 9.60 0.23
C ALA A 105 -4.37 9.63 1.76
N TYR A 106 -3.66 8.80 2.53
CA TYR A 106 -3.76 8.80 4.00
C TYR A 106 -3.33 10.14 4.61
N GLY A 107 -2.25 10.75 4.09
CA GLY A 107 -1.78 12.06 4.55
C GLY A 107 -2.68 13.25 4.20
N HIS A 108 -3.62 13.10 3.25
CA HIS A 108 -4.60 14.13 2.88
C HIS A 108 -5.93 13.97 3.64
N GLY A 109 -6.33 12.72 3.97
CA GLY A 109 -7.51 12.44 4.78
C GLY A 109 -7.42 12.98 6.21
N GLY A 110 -6.23 12.91 6.83
CA GLY A 110 -5.99 13.45 8.18
C GLY A 110 -6.08 14.99 8.25
N ARG A 111 -5.65 15.69 7.20
CA ARG A 111 -5.61 17.17 7.17
C ARG A 111 -6.98 17.82 6.97
N ARG A 112 -7.94 17.15 6.32
CA ARG A 112 -9.33 17.66 6.19
C ARG A 112 -10.16 17.54 7.46
N ARG A 113 -9.70 16.76 8.46
CA ARG A 113 -10.43 16.55 9.74
C ARG A 113 -9.97 17.49 10.87
N GLY A 114 -8.88 18.24 10.67
CA GLY A 114 -8.32 19.20 11.64
C GLY A 114 -8.72 20.66 11.43
N ALA A 115 -9.61 20.94 10.48
CA ALA A 115 -10.14 22.28 10.22
C ALA A 115 -11.64 22.32 10.56
N ALA A 116 -11.95 22.42 11.86
CA ALA A 116 -13.28 22.75 12.38
C ALA A 116 -13.12 23.47 13.71
#